data_AF-A0A941Z1G2-F1
#
_entry.id   AF-A0A941Z1G2-F1
#
_cell.length_a   1.000
_cell.length_b   1.000
_cell.length_c   1.000
_cell.angle_alpha   90.00
_cell.angle_beta   90.00
_cell.angle_gamma   90.00
#
_symmetry.space_group_name_H-M   'P 1'
#
loop_
_entity.id
_entity.type
_entity.pdbx_description
1 polymer ?
#
loop_
_entity_poly.entity_id
_entity_poly.type
_entity_poly.pdbx_seq_one_letter_code
_entity_poly.pdbx_strand_id
1 'polypeptide(L)'
;MARSGIDVDALIDMFAEATTKQGEKLRQAVADATLKALQGREMTLENVRKVIKAVTQAASAGAAKNPAPAVDVEGMLRKAIDGMDAALLKAVQAHRTALQKLLDQGASLRETQVKAALDGVEKMEDLFFGAVGKAAQGVAAPLQGPWQQVLKTMKIEGSATGAGAAQTVEDLMGQAQGALRKSRATSLRASQALVDGYAAMVSGVLIGMSEGLGGSAPAPAKPKAAPAKTAAAAKKAPAAKKAARARKTAP
;
A
#
# COMPACT_ATOMS: atom_id res chain seq x y z
N MET A 1 16.83 -16.39 -23.07
CA MET A 1 17.56 -15.69 -21.99
C MET A 1 16.60 -14.71 -21.34
N ALA A 2 16.46 -14.69 -20.00
CA ALA A 2 15.56 -13.75 -19.32
C ALA A 2 16.30 -13.11 -18.12
N ARG A 3 16.98 -11.97 -18.35
CA ARG A 3 17.69 -11.20 -17.31
C ARG A 3 17.10 -9.81 -17.04
N SER A 4 16.00 -9.50 -17.71
CA SER A 4 15.11 -8.38 -17.45
C SER A 4 13.74 -8.94 -17.10
N GLY A 5 13.01 -8.35 -16.16
CA GLY A 5 11.59 -8.71 -15.91
C GLY A 5 10.63 -8.17 -17.00
N ILE A 6 11.22 -7.69 -18.10
CA ILE A 6 10.59 -7.08 -19.27
C ILE A 6 10.90 -8.02 -20.43
N ASP A 7 9.88 -8.39 -21.19
CA ASP A 7 10.08 -8.98 -22.51
C ASP A 7 10.41 -7.86 -23.49
N VAL A 8 11.71 -7.56 -23.62
CA VAL A 8 12.20 -6.42 -24.40
C VAL A 8 11.95 -6.64 -25.89
N ASP A 9 12.11 -7.86 -26.37
CA ASP A 9 11.94 -8.22 -27.77
C ASP A 9 10.46 -8.15 -28.17
N ALA A 10 9.56 -8.72 -27.37
CA ALA A 10 8.11 -8.58 -27.59
C ALA A 10 7.64 -7.12 -27.55
N LEU A 11 8.27 -6.27 -26.72
CA LEU A 11 7.96 -4.84 -26.72
C LEU A 11 8.45 -4.15 -28.00
N ILE A 12 9.66 -4.48 -28.48
CA ILE A 12 10.21 -3.95 -29.73
C ILE A 12 9.31 -4.31 -30.92
N ASP A 13 8.90 -5.56 -31.02
CA ASP A 13 8.06 -6.03 -32.13
C ASP A 13 6.67 -5.39 -32.09
N MET A 14 6.06 -5.29 -30.90
CA MET A 14 4.82 -4.55 -30.71
C MET A 14 4.93 -3.07 -31.12
N PHE A 15 6.05 -2.39 -30.84
CA PHE A 15 6.26 -1.01 -31.31
C PHE A 15 6.57 -0.91 -32.81
N ALA A 16 7.12 -1.96 -33.44
CA ALA A 16 7.37 -2.01 -34.88
C ALA A 16 6.09 -2.25 -35.68
N GLU A 17 5.15 -3.03 -35.14
CA GLU A 17 3.85 -3.34 -35.77
C GLU A 17 2.72 -2.37 -35.38
N ALA A 18 2.87 -1.62 -34.29
CA ALA A 18 1.83 -0.75 -33.77
C ALA A 18 1.38 0.32 -34.79
N THR A 19 0.09 0.59 -34.79
CA THR A 19 -0.53 1.72 -35.49
C THR A 19 -1.19 2.67 -34.50
N THR A 20 -1.49 3.90 -34.90
CA THR A 20 -2.22 4.88 -34.06
C THR A 20 -3.56 4.35 -33.55
N LYS A 21 -4.25 3.50 -34.33
CA LYS A 21 -5.48 2.79 -33.93
C LYS A 21 -5.29 1.79 -32.77
N GLN A 22 -4.06 1.39 -32.48
CA GLN A 22 -3.69 0.47 -31.41
C GLN A 22 -3.01 1.18 -30.23
N GLY A 23 -2.93 2.51 -30.22
CA GLY A 23 -2.21 3.28 -29.20
C GLY A 23 -2.61 2.97 -27.75
N GLU A 24 -3.88 2.68 -27.47
CA GLU A 24 -4.31 2.26 -26.12
C GLU A 24 -3.86 0.84 -25.76
N LYS A 25 -3.81 -0.10 -26.72
CA LYS A 25 -3.25 -1.44 -26.47
C LYS A 25 -1.75 -1.36 -26.21
N LEU A 26 -1.05 -0.53 -26.99
CA LEU A 26 0.37 -0.23 -26.81
C LEU A 26 0.64 0.35 -25.42
N ARG A 27 -0.15 1.34 -24.99
CA ARG A 27 -0.09 1.93 -23.64
C ARG A 27 -0.30 0.89 -22.54
N GLN A 28 -1.33 0.05 -22.66
CA GLN A 28 -1.65 -1.00 -21.69
C GLN A 28 -0.51 -2.03 -21.59
N ALA A 29 -0.02 -2.54 -22.72
CA ALA A 29 1.06 -3.51 -22.73
C ALA A 29 2.38 -2.95 -22.18
N VAL A 30 2.68 -1.67 -22.45
CA VAL A 30 3.81 -0.96 -21.81
C VAL A 30 3.61 -0.83 -20.30
N ALA A 31 2.39 -0.52 -19.84
CA ALA A 31 2.08 -0.44 -18.41
C ALA A 31 2.25 -1.80 -17.72
N ASP A 32 1.71 -2.88 -18.29
CA ASP A 32 1.79 -4.22 -17.73
C ASP A 32 3.22 -4.77 -17.75
N ALA A 33 3.98 -4.53 -18.83
CA ALA A 33 5.41 -4.88 -18.91
C ALA A 33 6.25 -4.12 -17.86
N THR A 34 5.99 -2.82 -17.69
CA THR A 34 6.64 -1.99 -16.67
C THR A 34 6.32 -2.51 -15.26
N LEU A 35 5.03 -2.74 -14.97
CA LEU A 35 4.56 -3.19 -13.66
C LEU A 35 5.09 -4.59 -13.32
N LYS A 36 5.07 -5.53 -14.26
CA LYS A 36 5.64 -6.88 -14.08
C LYS A 36 7.15 -6.84 -13.81
N ALA A 37 7.87 -5.93 -14.46
CA ALA A 37 9.30 -5.75 -14.25
C ALA A 37 9.63 -5.09 -12.89
N LEU A 38 8.75 -4.20 -12.40
CA LEU A 38 8.83 -3.62 -11.06
C LEU A 38 8.47 -4.64 -9.97
N GLN A 39 7.53 -5.57 -10.23
CA GLN A 39 7.18 -6.65 -9.29
C GLN A 39 8.25 -7.75 -9.20
N GLY A 40 8.93 -8.06 -10.31
CA GLY A 40 9.99 -9.07 -10.35
C GLY A 40 11.32 -8.65 -9.71
N ARG A 41 11.38 -7.47 -9.07
CA ARG A 41 12.55 -6.89 -8.41
C ARG A 41 12.11 -6.15 -7.16
N GLU A 42 13.03 -5.90 -6.22
CA GLU A 42 12.77 -4.93 -5.17
C GLU A 42 12.52 -3.55 -5.79
N MET A 43 11.50 -2.83 -5.32
CA MET A 43 11.06 -1.53 -5.87
C MET A 43 11.99 -0.37 -5.45
N THR A 44 13.29 -0.55 -5.68
CA THR A 44 14.32 0.45 -5.42
C THR A 44 14.38 1.47 -6.55
N LEU A 45 14.78 2.71 -6.23
CA LEU A 45 14.95 3.79 -7.21
C LEU A 45 15.89 3.39 -8.38
N GLU A 46 16.90 2.56 -8.11
CA GLU A 46 17.81 2.06 -9.13
C GLU A 46 17.14 1.04 -10.08
N ASN A 47 16.34 0.12 -9.53
CA ASN A 47 15.59 -0.85 -10.34
C ASN A 47 14.51 -0.15 -11.17
N VAL A 48 13.78 0.81 -10.59
CA VAL A 48 12.80 1.66 -11.29
C VAL A 48 13.47 2.37 -12.47
N ARG A 49 14.61 3.04 -12.24
CA ARG A 49 15.40 3.71 -13.30
C ARG A 49 15.84 2.74 -14.42
N LYS A 50 16.29 1.53 -14.05
CA LYS A 50 16.70 0.49 -15.03
C LYS A 50 15.51 0.01 -15.88
N VAL A 51 14.34 -0.19 -15.27
CA VAL A 51 13.11 -0.60 -15.97
C VAL A 51 12.67 0.49 -16.96
N ILE A 52 12.54 1.74 -16.51
CA ILE A 52 12.15 2.88 -17.36
C ILE A 52 13.12 3.03 -18.54
N LYS A 53 14.43 2.96 -18.29
CA LYS A 53 15.45 3.04 -19.35
C LYS A 53 15.27 1.92 -20.38
N ALA A 54 15.10 0.67 -19.94
CA ALA A 54 14.93 -0.47 -20.84
C ALA A 54 13.65 -0.36 -21.69
N VAL A 55 12.53 0.06 -21.10
CA VAL A 55 11.27 0.29 -21.83
C VAL A 55 11.39 1.45 -22.82
N THR A 56 12.05 2.56 -22.45
CA THR A 56 12.32 3.70 -23.34
C THR A 56 13.19 3.28 -24.54
N GLN A 57 14.22 2.47 -24.30
CA GLN A 57 15.09 1.93 -25.36
C GLN A 57 14.34 0.94 -26.27
N ALA A 58 13.52 0.06 -25.71
CA ALA A 58 12.69 -0.89 -26.47
C ALA A 58 11.65 -0.19 -27.35
N ALA A 59 10.91 0.77 -26.79
CA ALA A 59 9.95 1.59 -27.53
C ALA A 59 10.63 2.33 -28.69
N SER A 60 11.84 2.84 -28.48
CA SER A 60 12.62 3.52 -29.53
C SER A 60 13.14 2.56 -30.60
N ALA A 61 13.60 1.37 -30.22
CA ALA A 61 14.08 0.37 -31.17
C ALA A 61 12.95 -0.21 -32.03
N GLY A 62 11.73 -0.34 -31.48
CA GLY A 62 10.54 -0.67 -32.27
C GLY A 62 10.07 0.49 -33.14
N ALA A 63 9.99 1.71 -32.60
CA ALA A 63 9.65 2.92 -33.36
C ALA A 63 10.59 3.18 -34.55
N ALA A 64 11.89 2.87 -34.42
CA ALA A 64 12.85 2.96 -35.52
C ALA A 64 12.62 1.94 -36.65
N LYS A 65 11.90 0.84 -36.37
CA LYS A 65 11.51 -0.18 -37.37
C LYS A 65 10.11 0.06 -37.94
N ASN A 66 9.32 0.92 -37.32
CA ASN A 66 7.92 1.14 -37.69
C ASN A 66 7.84 1.98 -38.97
N PRO A 67 7.10 1.55 -40.02
CA PRO A 67 6.96 2.30 -41.28
C PRO A 67 6.00 3.50 -41.18
N ALA A 68 5.43 3.80 -40.01
CA ALA A 68 4.47 4.88 -39.83
C ALA A 68 5.09 6.29 -39.98
N PRO A 69 4.28 7.31 -40.35
CA PRO A 69 4.71 8.71 -40.38
C PRO A 69 5.28 9.20 -39.03
N ALA A 70 6.16 10.21 -39.07
CA ALA A 70 6.81 10.75 -37.86
C ALA A 70 5.81 11.24 -36.78
N VAL A 71 4.64 11.76 -37.18
CA VAL A 71 3.56 12.17 -36.27
C VAL A 71 2.91 10.97 -35.55
N ASP A 72 2.78 9.84 -36.24
CA ASP A 72 2.25 8.59 -35.66
C ASP A 72 3.28 7.98 -34.70
N VAL A 73 4.57 8.07 -35.04
CA VAL A 73 5.68 7.68 -34.15
C VAL A 73 5.68 8.53 -32.87
N GLU A 74 5.54 9.86 -32.97
CA GLU A 74 5.41 10.73 -31.79
C GLU A 74 4.23 10.31 -30.89
N GLY A 75 3.07 10.01 -31.50
CA GLY A 75 1.91 9.47 -30.80
C GLY A 75 2.16 8.12 -30.11
N MET A 76 2.91 7.20 -30.73
CA MET A 76 3.28 5.92 -30.13
C MET A 76 4.27 6.09 -28.97
N LEU A 77 5.28 6.96 -29.13
CA LEU A 77 6.23 7.29 -28.05
C LEU A 77 5.50 7.93 -26.87
N ARG A 78 4.51 8.80 -27.13
CA ARG A 78 3.63 9.33 -26.07
C ARG A 78 2.89 8.21 -25.34
N LYS A 79 2.26 7.28 -26.06
CA LYS A 79 1.60 6.10 -25.44
C LYS A 79 2.57 5.21 -24.65
N ALA A 80 3.86 5.19 -25.00
CA ALA A 80 4.89 4.55 -24.19
C ALA A 80 5.06 5.25 -22.84
N ILE A 81 5.17 6.58 -22.81
CA ILE A 81 5.28 7.35 -21.57
C ILE A 81 4.01 7.21 -20.73
N ASP A 82 2.82 7.42 -21.32
CA ASP A 82 1.53 7.25 -20.65
C ASP A 82 1.39 5.85 -19.99
N GLY A 83 1.99 4.82 -20.60
CA GLY A 83 1.99 3.45 -20.09
C GLY A 83 2.94 3.25 -18.91
N MET A 84 4.19 3.71 -19.03
CA MET A 84 5.17 3.65 -17.94
C MET A 84 4.70 4.44 -16.71
N ASP A 85 4.10 5.62 -16.94
CA ASP A 85 3.55 6.49 -15.91
C ASP A 85 2.35 5.84 -15.20
N ALA A 86 1.40 5.26 -15.94
CA ALA A 86 0.28 4.51 -15.36
C ALA A 86 0.74 3.31 -14.50
N ALA A 87 1.86 2.67 -14.85
CA ALA A 87 2.45 1.61 -14.05
C ALA A 87 3.08 2.12 -12.74
N LEU A 88 3.75 3.28 -12.77
CA LEU A 88 4.30 3.93 -11.58
C LEU A 88 3.18 4.38 -10.63
N LEU A 89 2.15 5.05 -11.14
CA LEU A 89 0.95 5.40 -10.38
C LEU A 89 0.36 4.18 -9.66
N LYS A 90 0.19 3.05 -10.37
CA LYS A 90 -0.36 1.82 -9.80
C LYS A 90 0.56 1.19 -8.74
N ALA A 91 1.88 1.29 -8.91
CA ALA A 91 2.85 0.86 -7.90
C ALA A 91 2.79 1.73 -6.63
N VAL A 92 2.71 3.06 -6.77
CA VAL A 92 2.53 4.01 -5.66
C VAL A 92 1.21 3.77 -4.92
N GLN A 93 0.10 3.58 -5.65
CA GLN A 93 -1.20 3.24 -5.07
C GLN A 93 -1.14 1.92 -4.29
N ALA A 94 -0.52 0.87 -4.83
CA ALA A 94 -0.36 -0.40 -4.14
C ALA A 94 0.48 -0.25 -2.85
N HIS A 95 1.55 0.55 -2.89
CA HIS A 95 2.37 0.84 -1.70
C HIS A 95 1.60 1.65 -0.65
N ARG A 96 0.77 2.60 -1.07
CA ARG A 96 -0.15 3.34 -0.18
C ARG A 96 -1.16 2.42 0.48
N THR A 97 -1.80 1.51 -0.27
CA THR A 97 -2.73 0.51 0.30
C THR A 97 -2.04 -0.43 1.27
N ALA A 98 -0.79 -0.82 1.03
CA ALA A 98 -0.01 -1.65 1.96
C ALA A 98 0.29 -0.90 3.28
N LEU A 99 0.69 0.37 3.20
CA LEU A 99 0.90 1.23 4.38
C LEU A 99 -0.40 1.45 5.17
N GLN A 100 -1.53 1.64 4.48
CA GLN A 100 -2.84 1.77 5.12
C GLN A 100 -3.23 0.49 5.88
N LYS A 101 -3.01 -0.70 5.30
CA LYS A 101 -3.25 -1.98 6.00
C LYS A 101 -2.36 -2.16 7.24
N LEU A 102 -1.13 -1.65 7.22
CA LEU A 102 -0.23 -1.64 8.39
C LEU A 102 -0.73 -0.70 9.49
N LEU A 103 -1.21 0.51 9.12
CA LEU A 103 -1.88 1.44 10.04
C LEU A 103 -3.12 0.81 10.68
N ASP A 104 -3.98 0.17 9.88
CA ASP A 104 -5.21 -0.50 10.34
C ASP A 104 -4.90 -1.68 11.29
N GLN A 105 -3.72 -2.29 11.15
CA GLN A 105 -3.19 -3.33 12.06
C GLN A 105 -2.52 -2.75 13.32
N GLY A 106 -2.59 -1.44 13.54
CA GLY A 106 -2.08 -0.78 14.75
C GLY A 106 -0.61 -0.37 14.70
N ALA A 107 0.07 -0.47 13.55
CA ALA A 107 1.41 0.07 13.40
C ALA A 107 1.37 1.60 13.35
N SER A 108 2.02 2.29 14.30
CA SER A 108 2.09 3.75 14.28
C SER A 108 3.13 4.24 13.27
N LEU A 109 2.67 4.71 12.10
CA LEU A 109 3.54 5.48 11.21
C LEU A 109 3.90 6.81 11.88
N ARG A 110 5.19 7.10 11.98
CA ARG A 110 5.68 8.40 12.47
C ARG A 110 5.44 9.46 11.41
N GLU A 111 5.19 10.70 11.82
CA GLU A 111 4.98 11.84 10.91
C GLU A 111 6.13 12.01 9.91
N THR A 112 7.36 11.71 10.34
CA THR A 112 8.57 11.70 9.49
C THR A 112 8.53 10.63 8.39
N GLN A 113 7.89 9.48 8.60
CA GLN A 113 7.73 8.44 7.58
C GLN A 113 6.66 8.83 6.55
N VAL A 114 5.59 9.52 6.98
CA VAL A 114 4.58 10.07 6.06
C VAL A 114 5.20 11.17 5.19
N LYS A 115 5.97 12.10 5.78
CA LYS A 115 6.73 13.10 5.02
C LYS A 115 7.73 12.46 4.05
N ALA A 116 8.52 11.49 4.50
CA ALA A 116 9.45 10.76 3.63
C ALA A 116 8.77 9.99 2.48
N ALA A 117 7.52 9.53 2.67
CA ALA A 117 6.73 8.92 1.61
C ALA A 117 6.26 9.95 0.57
N LEU A 118 5.81 11.14 0.99
CA LEU A 118 5.42 12.24 0.09
C LEU A 118 6.62 12.76 -0.72
N ASP A 119 7.71 13.09 -0.04
CA ASP A 119 9.02 13.37 -0.63
C ASP A 119 9.45 12.31 -1.66
N GLY A 120 9.14 11.04 -1.38
CA GLY A 120 9.46 9.91 -2.23
C GLY A 120 8.67 9.87 -3.53
N VAL A 121 7.47 10.44 -3.58
CA VAL A 121 6.63 10.52 -4.78
C VAL A 121 7.12 11.63 -5.71
N GLU A 122 7.42 12.83 -5.19
CA GLU A 122 8.04 13.91 -5.97
C GLU A 122 9.37 13.45 -6.60
N LYS A 123 10.23 12.83 -5.79
CA LYS A 123 11.50 12.25 -6.24
C LYS A 123 11.31 11.10 -7.24
N MET A 124 10.15 10.46 -7.29
CA MET A 124 9.84 9.41 -8.27
C MET A 124 9.45 10.00 -9.62
N GLU A 125 8.72 11.12 -9.65
CA GLU A 125 8.42 11.86 -10.88
C GLU A 125 9.69 12.48 -11.49
N ASP A 126 10.54 13.12 -10.67
CA ASP A 126 11.87 13.59 -11.08
C ASP A 126 12.74 12.46 -11.63
N LEU A 127 12.74 11.30 -10.95
CA LEU A 127 13.46 10.12 -11.41
C LEU A 127 12.89 9.58 -12.73
N PHE A 128 11.57 9.61 -12.91
CA PHE A 128 10.91 9.18 -14.14
C PHE A 128 11.30 10.07 -15.32
N PHE A 129 11.05 11.38 -15.26
CA PHE A 129 11.43 12.31 -16.31
C PHE A 129 12.94 12.33 -16.56
N GLY A 130 13.74 12.25 -15.49
CA GLY A 130 15.21 12.16 -15.60
C GLY A 130 15.70 10.86 -16.23
N ALA A 131 15.02 9.73 -16.00
CA ALA A 131 15.35 8.43 -16.59
C ALA A 131 14.94 8.36 -18.06
N VAL A 132 13.70 8.75 -18.41
CA VAL A 132 13.23 8.79 -19.80
C VAL A 132 14.07 9.79 -20.61
N GLY A 133 14.32 10.99 -20.08
CA GLY A 133 15.14 12.01 -20.76
C GLY A 133 16.56 11.55 -21.06
N LYS A 134 17.25 10.93 -20.09
CA LYS A 134 18.59 10.36 -20.29
C LYS A 134 18.59 9.15 -21.23
N ALA A 135 17.53 8.34 -21.21
CA ALA A 135 17.38 7.22 -22.13
C ALA A 135 17.16 7.72 -23.57
N ALA A 136 16.29 8.71 -23.77
CA ALA A 136 16.01 9.35 -25.06
C ALA A 136 17.23 10.08 -25.66
N GLN A 137 18.08 10.71 -24.85
CA GLN A 137 19.37 11.24 -25.33
C GLN A 137 20.29 10.16 -25.91
N GLY A 138 20.13 8.90 -25.47
CA GLY A 138 20.90 7.75 -25.95
C GLY A 138 20.25 6.96 -27.09
N VAL A 139 19.15 7.44 -27.69
CA VAL A 139 18.53 6.77 -28.86
C VAL A 139 18.98 7.39 -30.18
N ALA A 140 18.68 6.70 -31.29
CA ALA A 140 19.04 7.14 -32.64
C ALA A 140 18.55 8.57 -32.93
N ALA A 141 19.39 9.36 -33.58
CA ALA A 141 19.16 10.79 -33.82
C ALA A 141 17.76 11.16 -34.40
N PRO A 142 17.17 10.41 -35.36
CA PRO A 142 15.83 10.71 -35.89
C PRO A 142 14.71 10.67 -34.83
N LEU A 143 14.88 9.90 -33.76
CA LEU A 143 13.88 9.78 -32.68
C LEU A 143 14.09 10.80 -31.55
N GLN A 144 15.25 11.47 -31.48
CA GLN A 144 15.53 12.43 -30.40
C GLN A 144 14.59 13.64 -30.43
N GLY A 145 14.24 14.14 -31.63
CA GLY A 145 13.27 15.23 -31.81
C GLY A 145 11.88 14.86 -31.28
N PRO A 146 11.25 13.79 -31.78
CA PRO A 146 9.98 13.27 -31.25
C PRO A 146 10.02 13.04 -29.72
N TRP A 147 11.07 12.42 -29.18
CA TRP A 147 11.19 12.24 -27.72
C TRP A 147 11.25 13.56 -26.94
N GLN A 148 11.98 14.56 -27.42
CA GLN A 148 12.03 15.88 -26.78
C GLN A 148 10.65 16.56 -26.80
N GLN A 149 9.92 16.45 -27.91
CA GLN A 149 8.58 17.02 -28.03
C GLN A 149 7.59 16.31 -27.10
N VAL A 150 7.55 14.98 -27.07
CA VAL A 150 6.70 14.23 -26.13
C VAL A 150 7.04 14.57 -24.67
N LEU A 151 8.33 14.62 -24.31
CA LEU A 151 8.77 14.97 -22.95
C LEU A 151 8.41 16.41 -22.56
N LYS A 152 8.48 17.35 -23.49
CA LYS A 152 8.06 18.74 -23.28
C LYS A 152 6.56 18.83 -23.06
N THR A 153 5.78 18.17 -23.92
CA THR A 153 4.31 18.12 -23.83
C THR A 153 3.85 17.46 -22.53
N MET A 154 4.41 16.31 -22.15
CA MET A 154 4.14 15.64 -20.86
C MET A 154 4.46 16.52 -19.64
N LYS A 155 5.50 17.35 -19.70
CA LYS A 155 5.83 18.30 -18.61
C LYS A 155 4.87 19.49 -18.51
N ILE A 156 4.15 19.81 -19.59
CA ILE A 156 3.17 20.90 -19.63
C ILE A 156 1.78 20.38 -19.23
N GLU A 157 1.39 19.22 -19.73
CA GLU A 157 0.11 18.59 -19.43
C GLU A 157 0.08 17.89 -18.06
N GLY A 158 1.26 17.55 -17.50
CA GLY A 158 1.41 16.82 -16.25
C GLY A 158 1.43 15.29 -16.43
N SER A 159 1.93 14.58 -15.42
CA SER A 159 1.86 13.12 -15.37
C SER A 159 0.64 12.63 -14.58
N ALA A 160 0.12 11.44 -14.91
CA ALA A 160 -0.91 10.78 -14.12
C ALA A 160 -0.36 10.33 -12.75
N THR A 161 0.95 10.05 -12.62
CA THR A 161 1.59 9.88 -11.31
C THR A 161 1.49 11.16 -10.47
N GLY A 162 1.76 12.34 -11.05
CA GLY A 162 1.65 13.64 -10.38
C GLY A 162 0.20 13.96 -9.97
N ALA A 163 -0.77 13.72 -10.87
CA ALA A 163 -2.19 13.86 -10.54
C ALA A 163 -2.63 12.93 -9.38
N GLY A 164 -2.19 11.66 -9.41
CA GLY A 164 -2.47 10.70 -8.33
C GLY A 164 -1.71 10.98 -7.03
N ALA A 165 -0.56 11.67 -7.10
CA ALA A 165 0.17 12.19 -5.94
C ALA A 165 -0.63 13.31 -5.25
N ALA A 166 -1.10 14.29 -6.03
CA ALA A 166 -1.96 15.37 -5.53
C ALA A 166 -3.24 14.82 -4.87
N GLN A 167 -3.96 13.92 -5.57
CA GLN A 167 -5.15 13.25 -5.02
C GLN A 167 -4.83 12.45 -3.74
N THR A 168 -3.62 11.88 -3.63
CA THR A 168 -3.18 11.20 -2.41
C THR A 168 -2.95 12.16 -1.24
N VAL A 169 -2.41 13.35 -1.48
CA VAL A 169 -2.27 14.39 -0.45
C VAL A 169 -3.66 14.88 0.00
N GLU A 170 -4.57 15.12 -0.93
CA GLU A 170 -5.96 15.51 -0.65
C GLU A 170 -6.69 14.46 0.19
N ASP A 171 -6.60 13.18 -0.16
CA ASP A 171 -7.17 12.08 0.61
C ASP A 171 -6.59 12.01 2.03
N LEU A 172 -5.26 12.12 2.20
CA LEU A 172 -4.63 12.08 3.52
C LEU A 172 -5.09 13.26 4.38
N MET A 173 -5.22 14.46 3.79
CA MET A 173 -5.73 15.64 4.48
C MET A 173 -7.20 15.47 4.87
N GLY A 174 -8.03 14.91 3.99
CA GLY A 174 -9.42 14.53 4.30
C GLY A 174 -9.53 13.51 5.42
N GLN A 175 -8.68 12.47 5.41
CA GLN A 175 -8.61 11.45 6.47
C GLN A 175 -8.15 12.06 7.81
N ALA A 176 -7.15 12.94 7.81
CA ALA A 176 -6.69 13.64 9.02
C ALA A 176 -7.77 14.54 9.61
N GLN A 177 -8.49 15.31 8.77
CA GLN A 177 -9.65 16.11 9.21
C GLN A 177 -10.78 15.22 9.74
N GLY A 178 -11.06 14.08 9.08
CA GLY A 178 -12.05 13.10 9.53
C GLY A 178 -11.68 12.50 10.89
N ALA A 179 -10.42 12.11 11.09
CA ALA A 179 -9.90 11.58 12.34
C ALA A 179 -9.97 12.63 13.47
N LEU A 180 -9.62 13.89 13.20
CA LEU A 180 -9.74 15.00 14.16
C LEU A 180 -11.20 15.31 14.53
N ARG A 181 -12.13 15.23 13.57
CA ARG A 181 -13.58 15.36 13.85
C ARG A 181 -14.09 14.17 14.68
N LYS A 182 -13.67 12.95 14.35
CA LYS A 182 -14.04 11.72 15.06
C LYS A 182 -13.43 11.66 16.47
N SER A 183 -12.22 12.16 16.67
CA SER A 183 -11.59 12.26 18.00
C SER A 183 -12.32 13.29 18.87
N ARG A 184 -12.66 14.48 18.33
CA ARG A 184 -13.51 15.46 19.04
C ARG A 184 -14.90 14.90 19.38
N ALA A 185 -15.56 14.20 18.45
CA ALA A 185 -16.86 13.58 18.71
C ALA A 185 -16.79 12.45 19.75
N THR A 186 -15.67 11.70 19.79
CA THR A 186 -15.42 10.66 20.80
C THR A 186 -15.04 11.26 22.15
N SER A 187 -14.23 12.33 22.18
CA SER A 187 -13.85 13.01 23.41
C SER A 187 -15.03 13.71 24.07
N LEU A 188 -15.92 14.34 23.28
CA LEU A 188 -17.17 14.92 23.78
C LEU A 188 -18.08 13.83 24.37
N ARG A 189 -18.27 12.70 23.69
CA ARG A 189 -19.00 11.56 24.25
C ARG A 189 -18.35 10.98 25.50
N ALA A 190 -17.02 10.90 25.55
CA ALA A 190 -16.30 10.41 26.72
C ALA A 190 -16.43 11.37 27.92
N SER A 191 -16.35 12.70 27.70
CA SER A 191 -16.62 13.68 28.76
C SER A 191 -18.06 13.61 29.26
N GLN A 192 -19.02 13.37 28.36
CA GLN A 192 -20.43 13.24 28.73
C GLN A 192 -20.68 11.97 29.55
N ALA A 193 -20.15 10.82 29.11
CA ALA A 193 -20.20 9.56 29.87
C ALA A 193 -19.45 9.62 31.21
N LEU A 194 -18.38 10.43 31.34
CA LEU A 194 -17.70 10.66 32.61
C LEU A 194 -18.53 11.51 33.59
N VAL A 195 -19.27 12.51 33.09
CA VAL A 195 -20.20 13.33 33.88
C VAL A 195 -21.40 12.49 34.32
N ASP A 196 -22.01 11.74 33.40
CA ASP A 196 -23.12 10.83 33.69
C ASP A 196 -22.70 9.73 34.69
N GLY A 197 -21.48 9.19 34.52
CA GLY A 197 -20.88 8.21 35.42
C GLY A 197 -20.65 8.75 36.85
N TYR A 198 -20.28 10.03 36.99
CA TYR A 198 -20.16 10.68 38.30
C TYR A 198 -21.53 10.82 39.00
N ALA A 199 -22.58 11.19 38.25
CA ALA A 199 -23.93 11.29 38.78
C ALA A 199 -24.49 9.91 39.22
N ALA A 200 -24.23 8.86 38.44
CA ALA A 200 -24.60 7.48 38.77
C ALA A 200 -23.84 6.96 40.01
N MET A 201 -22.56 7.28 40.16
CA MET A 201 -21.77 6.83 41.31
C MET A 201 -22.17 7.54 42.62
N VAL A 202 -22.51 8.84 42.56
CA VAL A 202 -22.99 9.61 43.72
C VAL A 202 -24.38 9.15 44.17
N SER A 203 -25.29 8.86 43.24
CA SER A 203 -26.62 8.32 43.57
C SER A 203 -26.56 6.88 44.09
N GLY A 204 -25.70 6.03 43.53
CA GLY A 204 -25.46 4.67 44.01
C GLY A 204 -24.89 4.61 45.44
N VAL A 205 -23.99 5.53 45.81
CA VAL A 205 -23.43 5.61 47.18
C VAL A 205 -24.48 6.05 48.20
N LEU A 206 -25.37 6.99 47.86
CA LEU A 206 -26.44 7.43 48.77
C LEU A 206 -27.48 6.34 49.02
N ILE A 207 -27.82 5.54 48.00
CA ILE A 207 -28.69 4.36 48.14
C ILE A 207 -27.99 3.28 48.98
N GLY A 208 -26.71 2.98 48.72
CA GLY A 208 -25.95 2.02 49.51
C GLY A 208 -25.78 2.42 51.00
N MET A 209 -25.67 3.72 51.30
CA MET A 209 -25.66 4.21 52.68
C MET A 209 -27.05 4.20 53.34
N SER A 210 -28.14 4.34 52.59
CA SER A 210 -29.49 4.25 53.16
C SER A 210 -29.89 2.80 53.49
N GLU A 211 -29.49 1.82 52.68
CA GLU A 211 -29.59 0.40 53.05
C GLU A 211 -28.68 0.04 54.24
N GLY A 212 -27.48 0.66 54.32
CA GLY A 212 -26.52 0.44 55.41
C GLY A 212 -26.93 1.00 56.78
N LEU A 213 -27.89 1.93 56.84
CA LEU A 213 -28.39 2.55 58.09
C LEU A 213 -29.83 2.13 58.45
N GLY A 214 -30.49 1.32 57.62
CA GLY A 214 -31.91 0.99 57.75
C GLY A 214 -32.26 -0.37 58.38
N GLY A 215 -31.30 -1.16 58.86
CA GLY A 215 -31.55 -2.58 59.19
C GLY A 215 -30.92 -3.13 60.48
N SER A 216 -31.76 -3.58 61.41
CA SER A 216 -31.41 -4.30 62.65
C SER A 216 -32.72 -4.88 63.24
N ALA A 217 -32.89 -6.14 63.65
CA ALA A 217 -32.05 -7.35 63.72
C ALA A 217 -33.03 -8.58 63.69
N PRO A 218 -32.67 -9.86 63.98
CA PRO A 218 -31.37 -10.47 64.30
C PRO A 218 -31.02 -11.77 63.51
N ALA A 219 -29.82 -12.32 63.77
CA ALA A 219 -29.23 -13.53 63.16
C ALA A 219 -29.42 -14.80 64.04
N PRO A 220 -28.98 -16.01 63.61
CA PRO A 220 -27.58 -16.45 63.84
C PRO A 220 -27.04 -17.39 62.70
N ALA A 221 -25.82 -17.98 62.67
CA ALA A 221 -24.65 -18.04 63.55
C ALA A 221 -23.34 -18.16 62.73
N LYS A 222 -22.16 -17.95 63.35
CA LYS A 222 -20.83 -18.41 62.86
C LYS A 222 -20.28 -19.46 63.86
N PRO A 223 -19.33 -20.33 63.48
CA PRO A 223 -17.92 -19.97 63.74
C PRO A 223 -16.87 -20.46 62.69
N LYS A 224 -15.82 -19.62 62.53
CA LYS A 224 -14.35 -19.89 62.39
C LYS A 224 -13.86 -21.18 61.64
N ALA A 225 -12.75 -21.19 60.89
CA ALA A 225 -11.59 -20.27 60.85
C ALA A 225 -10.86 -20.27 59.48
N ALA A 226 -9.98 -19.29 59.29
CA ALA A 226 -8.84 -19.32 58.34
C ALA A 226 -7.67 -20.16 58.94
N PRO A 227 -6.49 -20.41 58.29
CA PRO A 227 -5.94 -19.70 57.12
C PRO A 227 -5.09 -20.52 56.12
N ALA A 228 -4.43 -19.76 55.22
CA ALA A 228 -3.10 -20.00 54.63
C ALA A 228 -2.87 -21.07 53.52
N LYS A 229 -2.55 -20.50 52.35
CA LYS A 229 -1.61 -20.88 51.27
C LYS A 229 -0.81 -22.22 51.34
N THR A 230 -0.52 -22.66 50.10
CA THR A 230 0.70 -23.31 49.56
C THR A 230 0.91 -24.83 49.59
N ALA A 231 1.47 -25.28 48.45
CA ALA A 231 2.36 -26.44 48.24
C ALA A 231 1.77 -27.87 48.16
N ALA A 232 1.59 -28.30 46.89
CA ALA A 232 2.35 -29.39 46.24
C ALA A 232 2.30 -30.86 46.75
N ALA A 233 2.12 -31.75 45.76
CA ALA A 233 2.65 -33.13 45.68
C ALA A 233 2.11 -34.20 46.65
N ALA A 234 2.10 -35.51 46.32
CA ALA A 234 2.06 -36.24 45.04
C ALA A 234 1.85 -37.75 45.31
N LYS A 235 1.47 -38.52 44.27
CA LYS A 235 1.48 -40.02 44.20
C LYS A 235 0.49 -40.74 45.14
N LYS A 236 -0.36 -41.65 44.65
CA LYS A 236 0.04 -42.93 44.02
C LYS A 236 -0.99 -43.44 43.01
N ALA A 237 -0.49 -44.13 41.98
CA ALA A 237 -1.26 -45.05 41.13
C ALA A 237 -1.28 -46.46 41.78
N PRO A 238 -1.97 -47.50 41.23
CA PRO A 238 -1.52 -48.11 39.96
C PRO A 238 -2.61 -48.68 39.02
N ALA A 239 -2.25 -48.77 37.73
CA ALA A 239 -2.55 -49.86 36.77
C ALA A 239 -4.01 -50.24 36.41
N ALA A 240 -4.31 -50.86 35.26
CA ALA A 240 -3.70 -50.88 33.92
C ALA A 240 -4.58 -51.75 32.98
N LYS A 241 -4.76 -51.36 31.69
CA LYS A 241 -4.54 -52.24 30.51
C LYS A 241 -5.00 -51.61 29.18
N LYS A 242 -4.15 -51.78 28.16
CA LYS A 242 -4.39 -52.08 26.72
C LYS A 242 -5.78 -51.72 26.14
N ALA A 243 -5.87 -51.10 24.96
CA ALA A 243 -5.20 -51.60 23.75
C ALA A 243 -5.00 -50.52 22.66
N ALA A 244 -3.90 -50.65 21.91
CA ALA A 244 -3.69 -49.94 20.65
C ALA A 244 -3.98 -50.88 19.48
N ARG A 245 -4.52 -50.34 18.36
CA ARG A 245 -4.31 -50.95 17.04
C ARG A 245 -4.42 -49.91 15.92
N ALA A 246 -3.26 -49.49 15.41
CA ALA A 246 -3.17 -48.90 14.09
C ALA A 246 -3.40 -49.97 13.01
N ARG A 247 -3.80 -49.57 11.80
CA ARG A 247 -3.34 -50.25 10.57
C ARG A 247 -3.35 -49.32 9.36
N LYS A 248 -2.29 -49.46 8.56
CA LYS A 248 -1.99 -48.79 7.29
C LYS A 248 -2.45 -49.66 6.11
N THR A 249 -2.62 -49.00 4.95
CA THR A 249 -2.32 -49.45 3.56
C THR A 249 -2.98 -50.69 2.94
N ALA A 250 -3.63 -50.46 1.79
CA ALA A 250 -3.60 -51.24 0.53
C ALA A 250 -4.16 -52.69 0.55
N PRO A 251 -4.47 -53.34 -0.59
CA PRO A 251 -3.93 -53.15 -1.96
C PRO A 251 -4.49 -51.95 -2.73
#